data_AF-A0AAD7XZ60-F1
#
_entry.id   AF-A0AAD7XZ60-F1
#
_cell.length_a   1.000
_cell.length_b   1.000
_cell.length_c   1.000
_cell.angle_alpha   90.00
_cell.angle_beta   90.00
_cell.angle_gamma   90.00
#
_symmetry.space_group_name_H-M   'P 1'
#
loop_
_entity.id
_entity.type
_entity.pdbx_description
1 polymer ?
#
loop_
_entity_poly.entity_id
_entity_poly.type
_entity_poly.pdbx_seq_one_letter_code
_entity_poly.pdbx_strand_id
1 'polypeptide(L)'
;MDRFNINSQIEHLQSKYVGTGHADTIKYEWMTNQHRDSYASFIGHAPLLNYFSIAENECSARVKFNLMEKMLQPCGPPPAREEQ
;
A
#
# COMPACT_ATOMS: atom_id res chain seq x y z
N MET A 1 -10.84 -5.99 -31.90
CA MET A 1 -11.14 -7.01 -30.87
C MET A 1 -10.03 -7.10 -29.83
N ASP A 2 -8.76 -6.98 -30.20
CA ASP A 2 -7.63 -7.22 -29.28
C ASP A 2 -7.54 -6.25 -28.09
N ARG A 3 -7.95 -4.99 -28.27
CA ARG A 3 -7.88 -3.97 -27.20
C ARG A 3 -8.83 -4.25 -26.03
N PHE A 4 -10.00 -4.85 -26.29
CA PHE A 4 -10.93 -5.27 -25.22
C PHE A 4 -10.40 -6.49 -24.45
N ASN A 5 -9.66 -7.38 -25.13
CA ASN A 5 -9.00 -8.53 -24.50
C ASN A 5 -7.81 -8.08 -23.62
N ILE A 6 -7.08 -7.04 -24.03
CA ILE A 6 -6.00 -6.47 -23.21
C ILE A 6 -6.55 -5.83 -21.93
N ASN A 7 -7.65 -5.07 -22.02
CA ASN A 7 -8.24 -4.43 -20.84
C ASN A 7 -8.76 -5.47 -19.82
N SER A 8 -9.41 -6.55 -20.28
CA SER A 8 -9.88 -7.60 -19.38
C SER A 8 -8.74 -8.35 -18.68
N GLN A 9 -7.58 -8.50 -19.33
CA GLN A 9 -6.39 -9.09 -18.73
C GLN A 9 -5.78 -8.19 -17.64
N ILE A 10 -5.71 -6.87 -17.87
CA ILE A 10 -5.22 -5.90 -16.88
C ILE A 10 -6.16 -5.87 -15.67
N GLU A 11 -7.47 -5.79 -15.89
CA GLU A 11 -8.48 -5.82 -14.81
C GLU A 11 -8.39 -7.12 -14.00
N HIS A 12 -8.15 -8.25 -14.67
CA HIS A 12 -7.94 -9.52 -14.00
C HIS A 12 -6.71 -9.47 -13.06
N LEU A 13 -5.58 -8.94 -13.54
CA LEU A 13 -4.38 -8.78 -12.72
C LEU A 13 -4.59 -7.83 -11.54
N GLN A 14 -5.25 -6.70 -11.76
CA GLN A 14 -5.58 -5.72 -10.72
C GLN A 14 -6.50 -6.30 -9.63
N SER A 15 -7.43 -7.20 -10.02
CA SER A 15 -8.31 -7.88 -9.06
C SER A 15 -7.55 -8.90 -8.19
N LYS A 16 -6.53 -9.55 -8.75
CA LYS A 16 -5.76 -10.60 -8.08
C LYS A 16 -4.62 -10.04 -7.23
N TYR A 17 -3.95 -9.01 -7.73
CA TYR A 17 -2.76 -8.43 -7.12
C TYR A 17 -3.01 -6.95 -6.83
N VAL A 18 -3.44 -6.70 -5.59
CA VAL A 18 -3.62 -5.34 -5.07
C VAL A 18 -2.32 -4.55 -5.24
N GLY A 19 -2.41 -3.34 -5.78
CA GLY A 19 -1.24 -2.50 -6.07
C GLY A 19 -0.75 -2.55 -7.52
N THR A 20 -1.30 -3.43 -8.36
CA THR A 20 -0.99 -3.43 -9.81
C THR A 20 -1.43 -2.11 -10.45
N GLY A 21 -0.46 -1.31 -10.90
CA GLY A 21 -0.72 -0.02 -11.56
C GLY A 21 -1.09 -0.12 -13.04
N HIS A 22 -1.44 1.02 -13.62
CA HIS A 22 -1.66 1.24 -15.05
C HIS A 22 -1.13 2.64 -15.45
N ALA A 23 -1.20 2.99 -16.74
CA ALA A 23 -0.66 4.23 -17.26
C ALA A 23 -1.23 5.50 -16.59
N ASP A 24 -2.47 5.43 -16.11
CA ASP A 24 -3.18 6.55 -15.48
C ASP A 24 -3.14 6.51 -13.94
N THR A 25 -2.36 5.60 -13.34
CA THR A 25 -2.21 5.54 -11.89
C THR A 25 -1.60 6.85 -11.37
N ILE A 26 -2.32 7.53 -10.49
CA ILE A 26 -1.89 8.82 -9.97
C ILE A 26 -0.83 8.64 -8.88
N LYS A 27 -0.02 9.70 -8.66
CA LYS A 27 1.01 9.73 -7.62
C LYS A 27 0.49 9.29 -6.24
N TYR A 28 -0.74 9.70 -5.89
CA TYR A 28 -1.35 9.34 -4.61
C TYR A 28 -1.58 7.82 -4.47
N GLU A 29 -2.11 7.17 -5.50
CA GLU A 29 -2.38 5.72 -5.49
C GLU A 29 -1.07 4.93 -5.41
N TRP A 30 -0.07 5.32 -6.21
CA TRP A 30 1.24 4.70 -6.21
C TRP A 30 1.94 4.82 -4.85
N MET A 31 1.96 6.02 -4.27
CA MET A 31 2.55 6.25 -2.95
C MET A 31 1.81 5.48 -1.86
N THR A 32 0.47 5.46 -1.89
CA THR A 32 -0.34 4.76 -0.89
C THR A 32 -0.04 3.27 -0.89
N ASN A 33 0.06 2.65 -2.07
CA ASN A 33 0.41 1.24 -2.20
C ASN A 33 1.83 0.96 -1.66
N GLN A 34 2.82 1.78 -2.02
CA GLN A 34 4.19 1.63 -1.50
C GLN A 34 4.28 1.72 0.03
N HIS A 35 3.55 2.65 0.66
CA HIS A 35 3.55 2.77 2.11
C HIS A 35 2.89 1.55 2.77
N ARG A 36 1.79 1.05 2.20
CA ARG A 36 1.13 -0.17 2.69
C ARG A 36 2.03 -1.40 2.55
N ASP A 37 2.72 -1.56 1.43
CA ASP A 37 3.67 -2.66 1.21
C ASP A 37 4.86 -2.59 2.18
N SER A 38 5.35 -1.38 2.45
CA SER A 38 6.40 -1.14 3.44
C SER A 38 5.94 -1.54 4.84
N TYR A 39 4.76 -1.08 5.29
CA TYR A 39 4.22 -1.45 6.60
C TYR A 39 3.94 -2.94 6.71
N ALA A 40 3.39 -3.57 5.67
CA ALA A 40 3.20 -5.02 5.62
C ALA A 40 4.53 -5.77 5.76
N SER A 41 5.59 -5.29 5.10
CA SER A 41 6.94 -5.84 5.22
C SER A 41 7.51 -5.65 6.63
N PHE A 42 7.34 -4.48 7.24
CA PHE A 42 7.82 -4.21 8.60
C PHE A 42 7.15 -5.11 9.64
N ILE A 43 5.85 -5.36 9.49
CA ILE A 43 5.09 -6.25 10.36
C ILE A 43 5.43 -7.73 10.11
N GLY A 44 5.62 -8.12 8.84
CA GLY A 44 5.88 -9.51 8.44
C GLY A 44 7.29 -10.00 8.76
N HIS A 45 8.27 -9.11 8.77
CA HIS A 45 9.66 -9.46 9.06
C HIS A 45 10.01 -9.14 10.52
N ALA A 46 10.09 -10.18 11.36
CA ALA A 46 10.42 -10.04 12.78
C ALA A 46 11.68 -9.19 13.07
N PRO A 47 12.79 -9.26 12.31
CA PRO A 47 13.94 -8.40 12.54
C PRO A 47 13.64 -6.92 12.34
N LEU A 48 12.83 -6.56 11.35
CA LEU A 48 12.42 -5.17 11.10
C LEU A 48 11.48 -4.69 12.20
N LEU A 49 10.48 -5.49 12.57
CA LEU A 49 9.57 -5.14 13.67
C LEU A 49 10.34 -4.91 14.98
N ASN A 50 11.33 -5.76 15.28
CA ASN A 50 12.17 -5.61 16.47
C ASN A 50 13.02 -4.35 16.39
N TYR A 51 13.60 -4.04 15.24
CA TYR A 51 14.35 -2.82 15.03
C TYR A 51 13.51 -1.57 15.35
N PHE A 52 12.28 -1.49 14.84
CA PHE A 52 11.37 -0.38 15.14
C PHE A 52 10.95 -0.37 16.62
N SER A 53 10.68 -1.53 17.21
CA SER A 53 10.32 -1.65 18.65
C SER A 53 11.42 -1.12 19.56
N ILE A 54 12.68 -1.43 19.26
CA ILE A 54 13.84 -0.96 20.01
C ILE A 54 14.04 0.54 19.79
N ALA A 55 13.93 1.02 18.55
CA ALA A 55 14.10 2.44 18.22
C ALA A 55 13.04 3.34 18.86
N GLU A 56 11.79 2.88 18.92
CA GLU A 56 10.68 3.62 19.56
C GLU A 56 10.60 3.37 21.08
N ASN A 57 11.39 2.43 21.62
CA ASN A 57 11.32 1.98 23.02
C ASN A 57 9.90 1.56 23.45
N GLU A 58 9.21 0.84 22.57
CA GLU A 58 7.84 0.38 22.78
C GLU A 58 7.74 -1.13 22.57
N CYS A 59 6.71 -1.76 23.14
CA CYS A 59 6.53 -3.20 22.95
C CYS A 59 6.18 -3.52 21.49
N SER A 60 6.66 -4.65 20.98
CA SER A 60 6.44 -5.03 19.58
C SER A 60 4.96 -5.17 19.19
N ALA A 61 4.10 -5.52 20.16
CA ALA A 61 2.66 -5.53 19.95
C ALA A 61 2.09 -4.13 19.68
N ARG A 62 2.58 -3.10 20.39
CA ARG A 62 2.16 -1.70 20.20
C ARG A 62 2.69 -1.14 18.88
N VAL A 63 3.95 -1.37 18.56
CA VAL A 63 4.50 -0.95 17.25
C VAL A 63 3.74 -1.61 16.10
N LYS A 64 3.44 -2.92 16.22
CA LYS A 64 2.60 -3.61 15.23
C LYS A 64 1.21 -2.99 15.11
N PHE A 65 0.57 -2.66 16.23
CA PHE A 65 -0.73 -1.98 16.24
C PHE A 65 -0.66 -0.61 15.54
N ASN A 66 0.30 0.23 15.90
CA ASN A 66 0.51 1.55 15.31
C ASN A 66 0.77 1.45 13.79
N LEU A 67 1.57 0.48 13.35
CA LEU A 67 1.83 0.25 11.92
C LEU A 67 0.57 -0.19 11.17
N MET A 68 -0.28 -1.03 11.78
CA MET A 68 -1.57 -1.42 11.19
C MET A 68 -2.53 -0.23 11.06
N GLU A 69 -2.62 0.64 12.07
CA GLU A 69 -3.47 1.85 12.01
C GLU A 69 -3.01 2.79 10.89
N LYS A 70 -1.69 2.96 10.71
CA LYS A 70 -1.12 3.78 9.64
C LYS A 70 -1.43 3.25 8.22
N MET A 71 -1.86 1.99 8.05
CA MET A 71 -2.20 1.44 6.74
C MET A 71 -3.50 2.02 6.16
N LEU A 72 -4.40 2.56 6.99
CA LEU A 72 -5.68 3.10 6.52
C LEU A 72 -5.48 4.23 5.52
N GLN A 73 -4.69 5.23 5.90
CA GLN A 73 -4.47 6.43 5.11
C GLN A 73 -3.02 6.96 5.31
N PRO A 74 -2.02 6.26 4.77
CA PRO A 74 -0.61 6.59 5.02
C PRO A 74 -0.18 7.92 4.40
N CYS A 75 -0.84 8.35 3.32
CA CYS A 75 -0.49 9.54 2.56
C CYS A 75 -1.50 10.70 2.75
N GLY A 76 -2.36 10.64 3.77
CA GLY A 76 -3.42 11.62 3.98
C GLY A 76 -4.61 11.46 3.02
N PRO A 77 -5.58 12.38 3.02
CA PRO A 77 -6.74 12.32 2.14
C PRO A 77 -6.36 12.29 0.67
N PRO A 78 -7.10 11.53 -0.17
CA PRO A 78 -6.89 11.55 -1.61
C PRO A 78 -7.10 12.98 -2.14
N PRO A 79 -6.35 13.39 -3.18
CA PRO A 79 -6.60 14.66 -3.85
C PRO A 79 -8.04 14.71 -4.37
N ALA A 80 -8.63 15.90 -4.42
CA ALA A 80 -9.92 16.09 -5.09
C ALA A 80 -9.79 15.56 -6.52
N ARG A 81 -10.71 14.70 -6.94
CA ARG A 81 -10.73 14.22 -8.32
C ARG A 81 -11.03 15.44 -9.18
N GLU A 82 -10.09 15.82 -10.04
CA GLU A 82 -10.43 16.65 -11.19
C GLU A 82 -11.39 15.81 -12.03
N GLU A 83 -12.65 16.24 -12.14
CA GLU A 83 -13.59 15.66 -13.09
C GLU A 83 -12.95 15.79 -14.48
N GLN A 84 -12.56 14.66 -15.08
CA GLN A 84 -12.17 14.61 -16.48
C GLN A 84 -13.40 14.78 -17.38
#